data_AF-A0A3A3HJK1-F1
#
_entry.id   AF-A0A3A3HJK1-F1
#
_cell.length_a   1.000
_cell.length_b   1.000
_cell.length_c   1.000
_cell.angle_alpha   90.00
_cell.angle_beta   90.00
_cell.angle_gamma   90.00
#
_symmetry.space_group_name_H-M   'P 1'
#
loop_
_entity.id
_entity.type
_entity.pdbx_description
1 polymer ?
#
loop_
_entity_poly.entity_id
_entity_poly.type
_entity_poly.pdbx_seq_one_letter_code
_entity_poly.pdbx_strand_id
1 'polypeptide(L)'
;MGKFKVGDRVKVVTDGYGRATPGQLGTVAEIDFGRAGVEMDAPFAGHGKSRRRWNFYRPDGEIELIPAFKVGDRVRVVDNTTRSGSKITQYEVGVEYVIERTCGDGEGGTGYLFNGHNQYLRTHQIEPAPAAPFKVGDAVVQDKSVECANDLVEHWNKHWRRAGEYAGHFYITDAGHDYASYSAVPGGDGPSIPMKYLKLAPATALTIKAGKFYKTRDGRKVGPMEWRSYHGEYPWMGDLDRYFELVTPSASKPAIVCLIENGQPLPSVRPHVHSSAAFAEREAARLAKKHKGSEFGVYTLVSTKREEKPAYAHEWQRLAAEGKRIEAIKAYRDAGGKRQTFVSSEYGYRTGYEERFVIGLKEAKDAVEYWLATAA
;
A
#
# COMPACT_ATOMS: atom_id res chain seq x y z
N MET A 1 26.78 1.79 18.40
CA MET A 1 26.79 0.76 17.33
C MET A 1 26.18 -0.53 17.87
N GLY A 2 24.86 -0.58 17.96
CA GLY A 2 24.12 -1.77 18.40
C GLY A 2 22.72 -1.88 17.79
N LYS A 3 22.43 -1.08 16.74
CA LYS A 3 21.10 -1.00 16.14
C LYS A 3 20.78 -2.16 15.19
N PHE A 4 21.80 -2.74 14.58
CA PHE A 4 21.67 -3.85 13.64
C PHE A 4 22.41 -5.08 14.16
N LYS A 5 21.89 -6.26 13.87
CA LYS A 5 22.53 -7.58 14.06
C LYS A 5 22.46 -8.40 12.77
N VAL A 6 23.35 -9.37 12.65
CA VAL A 6 23.29 -10.35 11.55
C VAL A 6 21.94 -11.06 11.58
N GLY A 7 21.30 -11.15 10.41
CA GLY A 7 19.95 -11.68 10.23
C GLY A 7 18.85 -10.62 10.15
N ASP A 8 19.12 -9.37 10.57
CA ASP A 8 18.10 -8.31 10.51
C ASP A 8 17.69 -8.01 9.07
N ARG A 9 16.38 -7.83 8.86
CA ARG A 9 15.84 -7.34 7.60
C ARG A 9 15.93 -5.82 7.59
N VAL A 10 16.49 -5.25 6.53
CA VAL A 10 16.73 -3.81 6.41
C VAL A 10 16.26 -3.28 5.06
N LYS A 11 15.91 -2.01 5.04
CA LYS A 11 15.56 -1.24 3.84
C LYS A 11 16.58 -0.13 3.65
N VAL A 12 17.00 0.08 2.41
CA VAL A 12 17.92 1.15 2.05
C VAL A 12 17.20 2.50 2.09
N VAL A 13 17.77 3.48 2.80
CA VAL A 13 17.16 4.81 3.00
C VAL A 13 17.80 5.83 2.07
N THR A 14 19.13 5.81 1.96
CA THR A 14 19.89 6.71 1.09
C THR A 14 20.61 5.93 0.02
N ASP A 15 20.91 6.57 -1.10
CA ASP A 15 21.67 5.93 -2.15
C ASP A 15 23.08 5.59 -1.62
N GLY A 16 23.41 4.31 -1.62
CA GLY A 16 24.75 3.84 -1.24
C GLY A 16 25.77 4.17 -2.32
N TYR A 17 26.00 5.47 -2.60
CA TYR A 17 26.82 5.96 -3.71
C TYR A 17 26.32 5.48 -5.09
N GLY A 18 25.00 5.60 -5.32
CA GLY A 18 24.35 5.22 -6.58
C GLY A 18 24.26 3.72 -6.87
N ARG A 19 24.53 2.85 -5.88
CA ARG A 19 24.60 1.39 -6.09
C ARG A 19 23.51 0.59 -5.40
N ALA A 20 23.03 1.04 -4.24
CA ALA A 20 21.85 0.52 -3.60
C ALA A 20 20.73 1.55 -3.76
N THR A 21 19.63 1.17 -4.41
CA THR A 21 18.52 2.08 -4.66
C THR A 21 17.72 2.25 -3.37
N PRO A 22 17.43 3.49 -2.93
CA PRO A 22 16.51 3.71 -1.82
C PRO A 22 15.21 2.91 -1.97
N GLY A 23 14.79 2.25 -0.89
CA GLY A 23 13.65 1.34 -0.88
C GLY A 23 13.97 -0.13 -1.18
N GLN A 24 15.18 -0.47 -1.64
CA GLN A 24 15.56 -1.87 -1.77
C GLN A 24 15.68 -2.56 -0.41
N LEU A 25 15.39 -3.85 -0.39
CA LEU A 25 15.42 -4.67 0.82
C LEU A 25 16.68 -5.56 0.84
N GLY A 26 17.23 -5.76 2.03
CA GLY A 26 18.34 -6.67 2.26
C GLY A 26 18.31 -7.33 3.65
N THR A 27 19.07 -8.40 3.85
CA THR A 27 19.36 -8.97 5.17
C THR A 27 20.79 -8.61 5.56
N VAL A 28 21.00 -8.12 6.77
CA VAL A 28 22.33 -7.91 7.33
C VAL A 28 23.03 -9.28 7.43
N ALA A 29 24.06 -9.49 6.61
CA ALA A 29 24.82 -10.74 6.54
C ALA A 29 26.10 -10.70 7.38
N GLU A 30 26.65 -9.51 7.64
CA GLU A 30 27.85 -9.32 8.44
C GLU A 30 27.85 -7.93 9.10
N ILE A 31 28.49 -7.82 10.25
CA ILE A 31 28.75 -6.54 10.91
C ILE A 31 30.23 -6.51 11.28
N ASP A 32 30.96 -5.54 10.76
CA ASP A 32 32.40 -5.44 10.97
C ASP A 32 32.88 -3.98 10.91
N PHE A 33 33.78 -3.60 11.82
CA PHE A 33 34.38 -2.26 11.95
C PHE A 33 33.40 -1.08 11.74
N GLY A 34 32.19 -1.19 12.30
CA GLY A 34 31.14 -0.15 12.19
C GLY A 34 30.39 -0.11 10.86
N ARG A 35 30.57 -1.13 10.01
CA ARG A 35 29.88 -1.32 8.74
C ARG A 35 28.88 -2.45 8.86
N ALA A 36 27.80 -2.38 8.09
CA ALA A 36 26.85 -3.48 7.92
C ALA A 36 26.94 -4.00 6.48
N GLY A 37 27.39 -5.24 6.31
CA GLY A 37 27.31 -5.93 5.03
C GLY A 37 25.93 -6.55 4.88
N VAL A 38 25.19 -6.13 3.86
CA VAL A 38 23.80 -6.48 3.62
C VAL A 38 23.69 -7.25 2.32
N GLU A 39 23.04 -8.41 2.37
CA GLU A 39 22.68 -9.19 1.21
C GLU A 39 21.29 -8.76 0.70
N MET A 40 21.29 -8.10 -0.45
CA MET A 40 20.13 -7.51 -1.12
C MET A 40 19.27 -8.58 -1.80
N ASP A 41 17.94 -8.45 -1.72
CA ASP A 41 17.00 -9.38 -2.39
C ASP A 41 17.06 -9.29 -3.90
N ALA A 42 17.23 -8.07 -4.40
CA ALA A 42 17.35 -7.79 -5.82
C ALA A 42 18.84 -7.59 -6.18
N PRO A 43 19.27 -8.07 -7.36
CA PRO A 43 20.58 -7.71 -7.87
C PRO A 43 20.66 -6.19 -8.07
N PHE A 44 21.84 -5.63 -7.86
CA PHE A 44 22.11 -4.22 -8.11
C PHE A 44 23.34 -4.04 -9.01
N ALA A 45 23.44 -2.88 -9.66
CA ALA A 45 24.58 -2.56 -10.51
C ALA A 45 25.78 -2.11 -9.65
N GLY A 46 26.89 -2.87 -9.67
CA GLY A 46 28.11 -2.48 -8.95
C GLY A 46 29.15 -3.60 -8.75
N HIS A 47 30.31 -3.22 -8.20
CA HIS A 47 31.42 -4.13 -7.89
C HIS A 47 31.22 -4.87 -6.56
N GLY A 48 31.16 -6.21 -6.61
CA GLY A 48 31.13 -7.13 -5.47
C GLY A 48 31.10 -8.58 -5.96
N LYS A 49 31.77 -9.50 -5.25
CA LYS A 49 31.96 -10.90 -5.70
C LYS A 49 30.67 -11.72 -5.90
N SER A 50 29.52 -11.23 -5.42
CA SER A 50 28.23 -11.94 -5.53
C SER A 50 27.09 -11.15 -6.20
N ARG A 51 27.30 -9.91 -6.70
CA ARG A 51 26.23 -8.99 -7.20
C ARG A 51 25.02 -8.78 -6.26
N ARG A 52 25.10 -9.25 -5.02
CA ARG A 52 24.01 -9.20 -4.02
C ARG A 52 24.45 -8.68 -2.66
N ARG A 53 25.73 -8.68 -2.31
CA ARG A 53 26.21 -8.13 -1.03
C ARG A 53 26.75 -6.71 -1.19
N TRP A 54 26.24 -5.77 -0.38
CA TRP A 54 26.68 -4.38 -0.30
C TRP A 54 27.06 -4.00 1.13
N ASN A 55 28.14 -3.22 1.30
CA ASN A 55 28.60 -2.78 2.62
C ASN A 55 28.22 -1.32 2.85
N PHE A 56 27.39 -1.10 3.87
CA PHE A 56 26.99 0.22 4.34
C PHE A 56 27.98 0.72 5.38
N TYR A 57 28.60 1.86 5.12
CA TYR A 57 29.66 2.43 5.96
C TYR A 57 29.11 3.35 7.05
N ARG A 58 27.88 3.84 6.87
CA ARG A 58 27.14 4.63 7.86
C ARG A 58 25.73 4.04 8.02
N PRO A 59 25.62 2.80 8.54
CA PRO A 59 24.37 2.06 8.51
C PRO A 59 23.22 2.81 9.22
N ASP A 60 23.50 3.60 10.27
CA ASP A 60 22.47 4.36 11.00
C ASP A 60 21.74 5.44 10.17
N GLY A 61 22.32 5.87 9.04
CA GLY A 61 21.69 6.81 8.11
C GLY A 61 21.44 6.24 6.71
N GLU A 62 22.07 5.11 6.36
CA GLU A 62 21.97 4.51 5.03
C GLU A 62 20.93 3.39 4.93
N ILE A 63 20.64 2.71 6.05
CA ILE A 63 19.67 1.62 6.12
C ILE A 63 18.76 1.78 7.35
N GLU A 64 17.53 1.29 7.25
CA GLU A 64 16.57 1.22 8.35
C GLU A 64 16.15 -0.22 8.61
N LEU A 65 15.92 -0.55 9.88
CA LEU A 65 15.41 -1.86 10.27
C LEU A 65 13.98 -2.01 9.75
N ILE A 66 13.70 -3.09 9.03
CA ILE A 66 12.33 -3.51 8.75
C ILE A 66 11.91 -4.38 9.92
N PRO A 67 10.80 -4.05 10.61
CA PRO A 67 10.23 -4.95 11.59
C PRO A 67 10.10 -6.36 11.01
N ALA A 68 10.56 -7.37 11.76
CA ALA A 68 10.49 -8.76 11.32
C ALA A 68 9.03 -9.21 11.06
N PHE A 69 8.08 -8.55 11.73
CA PHE A 69 6.65 -8.75 11.57
C PHE A 69 5.94 -7.41 11.37
N LYS A 70 4.79 -7.42 10.69
CA LYS A 70 3.94 -6.22 10.50
C LYS A 70 2.61 -6.35 11.24
N VAL A 71 1.95 -5.21 11.42
CA VAL A 71 0.55 -5.19 11.92
C VAL A 71 -0.32 -6.06 11.02
N GLY A 72 -1.12 -6.93 11.65
CA GLY A 72 -1.96 -7.93 10.99
C GLY A 72 -1.32 -9.31 10.83
N ASP A 73 0.00 -9.45 11.04
CA ASP A 73 0.62 -10.77 11.04
C ASP A 73 0.16 -11.58 12.27
N ARG A 74 -0.08 -12.87 12.06
CA ARG A 74 -0.30 -13.85 13.13
C ARG A 74 1.05 -14.38 13.60
N VAL A 75 1.26 -14.34 14.90
CA VAL A 75 2.49 -14.82 15.54
C VAL A 75 2.16 -15.69 16.75
N ARG A 76 3.02 -16.65 17.06
CA ARG A 76 2.95 -17.46 18.27
C ARG A 76 3.96 -16.96 19.29
N VAL A 77 3.53 -16.82 20.54
CA VAL A 77 4.42 -16.42 21.65
C VAL A 77 5.30 -17.61 22.02
N VAL A 78 6.62 -17.43 22.00
CA VAL A 78 7.59 -18.47 22.41
C VAL A 78 8.22 -18.17 23.76
N ASP A 79 8.17 -16.90 24.18
CA ASP A 79 8.65 -16.43 25.48
C ASP A 79 7.78 -15.24 25.92
N ASN A 80 7.42 -15.19 27.19
CA ASN A 80 6.63 -14.09 27.77
C ASN A 80 7.35 -13.45 28.96
N THR A 81 8.67 -13.52 29.03
CA THR A 81 9.44 -12.90 30.11
C THR A 81 9.88 -11.48 29.75
N THR A 82 9.73 -10.54 30.66
CA THR A 82 10.33 -9.21 30.53
C THR A 82 11.85 -9.29 30.61
N ARG A 83 12.54 -8.20 30.29
CA ARG A 83 13.99 -8.10 30.42
C ARG A 83 14.51 -8.40 31.83
N SER A 84 13.75 -8.09 32.87
CA SER A 84 14.11 -8.41 34.26
C SER A 84 13.83 -9.87 34.65
N GLY A 85 13.37 -10.70 33.71
CA GLY A 85 12.95 -12.08 33.95
C GLY A 85 11.55 -12.21 34.55
N SER A 86 10.82 -11.11 34.75
CA SER A 86 9.44 -11.14 35.28
C SER A 86 8.46 -11.56 34.18
N LYS A 87 7.50 -12.45 34.49
CA LYS A 87 6.50 -12.93 33.53
C LYS A 87 5.52 -11.82 33.11
N ILE A 88 5.23 -11.72 31.83
CA ILE A 88 4.16 -10.91 31.23
C ILE A 88 2.87 -11.74 31.29
N THR A 89 1.97 -11.40 32.21
CA THR A 89 0.78 -12.22 32.48
C THR A 89 -0.31 -12.13 31.41
N GLN A 90 -0.24 -11.13 30.54
CA GLN A 90 -1.19 -10.91 29.44
C GLN A 90 -0.95 -11.84 28.24
N TYR A 91 0.24 -12.44 28.15
CA TYR A 91 0.62 -13.30 27.04
C TYR A 91 0.94 -14.71 27.53
N GLU A 92 0.39 -15.71 26.87
CA GLU A 92 0.64 -17.11 27.19
C GLU A 92 1.55 -17.74 26.14
N VAL A 93 2.62 -18.43 26.60
CA VAL A 93 3.55 -19.12 25.70
C VAL A 93 2.82 -20.25 24.98
N GLY A 94 3.01 -20.34 23.66
CA GLY A 94 2.33 -21.27 22.78
C GLY A 94 1.03 -20.71 22.18
N VAL A 95 0.51 -19.60 22.69
CA VAL A 95 -0.72 -18.97 22.17
C VAL A 95 -0.38 -18.03 21.02
N GLU A 96 -1.28 -18.01 20.04
CA GLU A 96 -1.20 -17.13 18.89
C GLU A 96 -1.93 -15.80 19.10
N TYR A 97 -1.35 -14.75 18.54
CA TYR A 97 -1.91 -13.41 18.58
C TYR A 97 -1.76 -12.74 17.21
N VAL A 98 -2.61 -11.76 16.94
CA VAL A 98 -2.49 -10.86 15.79
C VAL A 98 -1.79 -9.59 16.25
N ILE A 99 -0.71 -9.20 15.57
CA ILE A 99 -0.03 -7.94 15.87
C ILE A 99 -0.98 -6.78 15.56
N GLU A 100 -1.39 -6.04 16.58
CA GLU A 100 -2.28 -4.89 16.40
C GLU A 100 -1.49 -3.60 16.18
N ARG A 101 -0.35 -3.49 16.87
CA ARG A 101 0.49 -2.29 16.87
C ARG A 101 1.96 -2.65 17.04
N THR A 102 2.82 -1.78 16.54
CA THR A 102 4.26 -1.81 16.79
C THR A 102 4.69 -0.56 17.55
N CYS A 103 5.74 -0.70 18.37
CA CYS A 103 6.39 0.41 19.06
C CYS A 103 7.92 0.20 19.09
N GLY A 104 8.67 1.23 19.48
CA GLY A 104 10.08 1.03 19.83
C GLY A 104 10.20 0.27 21.16
N ASP A 105 11.16 -0.64 21.27
CA ASP A 105 11.42 -1.39 22.52
C ASP A 105 12.37 -0.66 23.50
N GLY A 106 12.82 0.55 23.15
CA GLY A 106 13.78 1.33 23.93
C GLY A 106 15.25 0.92 23.77
N GLU A 107 15.53 -0.17 23.06
CA GLU A 107 16.88 -0.69 22.76
C GLU A 107 17.23 -0.58 21.27
N GLY A 108 16.36 0.08 20.49
CA GLY A 108 16.52 0.23 19.04
C GLY A 108 15.88 -0.89 18.23
N GLY A 109 15.19 -1.84 18.89
CA GLY A 109 14.37 -2.86 18.27
C GLY A 109 12.88 -2.49 18.20
N THR A 110 12.08 -3.46 17.77
CA THR A 110 10.61 -3.33 17.63
C THR A 110 9.91 -4.16 18.70
N GLY A 111 9.03 -3.51 19.44
CA GLY A 111 8.04 -4.14 20.30
C GLY A 111 6.71 -4.34 19.56
N TYR A 112 6.06 -5.47 19.79
CA TYR A 112 4.78 -5.85 19.20
C TYR A 112 3.71 -5.95 20.29
N LEU A 113 2.57 -5.29 20.08
CA LEU A 113 1.45 -5.26 21.03
C LEU A 113 0.27 -6.03 20.46
N PHE A 114 -0.46 -6.71 21.36
CA PHE A 114 -1.57 -7.59 21.03
C PHE A 114 -2.77 -7.31 21.95
N ASN A 115 -3.99 -7.56 21.47
CA ASN A 115 -5.24 -7.52 22.23
C ASN A 115 -5.45 -6.22 23.06
N GLY A 116 -5.01 -5.07 22.54
CA GLY A 116 -5.13 -3.77 23.21
C GLY A 116 -4.28 -3.62 24.48
N HIS A 117 -3.36 -4.55 24.76
CA HIS A 117 -2.50 -4.47 25.93
C HIS A 117 -1.33 -3.51 25.70
N ASN A 118 -0.87 -2.84 26.78
CA ASN A 118 0.23 -1.87 26.74
C ASN A 118 1.63 -2.50 26.89
N GLN A 119 1.72 -3.79 27.22
CA GLN A 119 3.00 -4.50 27.27
C GLN A 119 3.30 -5.06 25.89
N TYR A 120 4.55 -4.92 25.42
CA TYR A 120 4.95 -5.43 24.11
C TYR A 120 5.83 -6.68 24.26
N LEU A 121 5.81 -7.55 23.25
CA LEU A 121 6.81 -8.61 23.08
C LEU A 121 7.86 -8.18 22.07
N ARG A 122 9.08 -8.70 22.21
CA ARG A 122 10.19 -8.45 21.28
C ARG A 122 10.22 -9.51 20.18
N THR A 123 10.93 -9.23 19.08
CA THR A 123 11.04 -10.14 17.93
C THR A 123 11.45 -11.57 18.28
N HIS A 124 12.31 -11.78 19.28
CA HIS A 124 12.76 -13.13 19.67
C HIS A 124 11.77 -13.88 20.58
N GLN A 125 10.73 -13.21 21.05
CA GLN A 125 9.71 -13.74 21.95
C GLN A 125 8.47 -14.20 21.20
N ILE A 126 8.46 -14.00 19.89
CA ILE A 126 7.41 -14.40 18.97
C ILE A 126 8.01 -15.07 17.74
N GLU A 127 7.26 -15.95 17.13
CA GLU A 127 7.58 -16.58 15.85
C GLU A 127 6.38 -16.51 14.91
N PRO A 128 6.56 -16.65 13.58
CA PRO A 128 5.42 -16.75 12.68
C PRO A 128 4.47 -17.86 13.15
N ALA A 129 3.19 -17.55 13.29
CA ALA A 129 2.21 -18.58 13.58
C ALA A 129 2.25 -19.63 12.46
N PRO A 130 2.09 -20.94 12.78
CA PRO A 130 1.85 -21.94 11.75
C PRO A 130 0.72 -21.45 10.83
N ALA A 131 0.88 -21.69 9.53
CA ALA A 131 -0.16 -21.35 8.58
C ALA A 131 -1.47 -22.01 9.03
N ALA A 132 -2.51 -21.19 9.21
CA ALA A 132 -3.82 -21.71 9.60
C ALA A 132 -4.20 -22.82 8.62
N PRO A 133 -4.70 -23.98 9.11
CA PRO A 133 -5.00 -25.12 8.24
C PRO A 133 -6.08 -24.78 7.20
N PHE A 134 -6.87 -23.74 7.46
CA PHE A 134 -7.88 -23.19 6.58
C PHE A 134 -7.79 -21.67 6.52
N LYS A 135 -8.15 -21.08 5.37
CA LYS A 135 -8.34 -19.63 5.19
C LYS A 135 -9.78 -19.30 4.86
N VAL A 136 -10.17 -18.04 5.08
CA VAL A 136 -11.47 -17.52 4.67
C VAL A 136 -11.70 -17.77 3.18
N GLY A 137 -12.87 -18.34 2.86
CA GLY A 137 -13.28 -18.74 1.52
C GLY A 137 -12.93 -20.18 1.14
N ASP A 138 -12.14 -20.90 1.93
CA ASP A 138 -11.91 -22.33 1.69
C ASP A 138 -13.23 -23.10 1.80
N ALA A 139 -13.45 -23.99 0.84
CA ALA A 139 -14.52 -24.98 0.92
C ALA A 139 -14.08 -26.12 1.84
N VAL A 140 -14.89 -26.44 2.84
CA VAL A 140 -14.63 -27.46 3.85
C VAL A 140 -15.81 -28.41 4.00
N VAL A 141 -15.52 -29.62 4.45
CA VAL A 141 -16.50 -30.62 4.88
C VAL A 141 -16.14 -31.09 6.28
N GLN A 142 -17.12 -31.64 6.99
CA GLN A 142 -16.84 -32.32 8.26
C GLN A 142 -15.87 -33.49 8.01
N ASP A 143 -14.79 -33.54 8.80
CA ASP A 143 -13.94 -34.71 8.80
C ASP A 143 -14.57 -35.83 9.63
N LYS A 144 -15.22 -36.77 8.94
CA LYS A 144 -15.84 -37.95 9.56
C LYS A 144 -14.84 -38.93 10.21
N SER A 145 -13.53 -38.72 10.05
CA SER A 145 -12.52 -39.50 10.77
C SER A 145 -12.34 -39.07 12.22
N VAL A 146 -12.82 -37.88 12.58
CA VAL A 146 -12.74 -37.31 13.93
C VAL A 146 -14.15 -37.25 14.51
N GLU A 147 -14.35 -37.85 15.68
CA GLU A 147 -15.66 -37.83 16.35
C GLU A 147 -16.04 -36.40 16.75
N CYS A 148 -17.09 -35.89 16.13
CA CYS A 148 -17.66 -34.58 16.44
C CYS A 148 -18.99 -34.78 17.19
N ALA A 149 -19.20 -34.02 18.26
CA ALA A 149 -20.42 -34.12 19.07
C ALA A 149 -21.70 -33.85 18.28
N ASN A 150 -21.62 -33.12 17.15
CA ASN A 150 -22.76 -32.81 16.29
C ASN A 150 -22.38 -33.04 14.82
N ASP A 151 -23.28 -33.62 14.03
CA ASP A 151 -23.18 -33.60 12.57
C ASP A 151 -23.38 -32.15 12.09
N LEU A 152 -22.40 -31.60 11.36
CA LEU A 152 -22.43 -30.19 10.96
C LEU A 152 -23.61 -29.89 10.04
N VAL A 153 -23.99 -30.84 9.17
CA VAL A 153 -25.07 -30.67 8.20
C VAL A 153 -26.41 -30.69 8.92
N GLU A 154 -26.59 -31.62 9.86
CA GLU A 154 -27.78 -31.66 10.70
C GLU A 154 -27.91 -30.39 11.55
N HIS A 155 -26.83 -29.98 12.21
CA HIS A 155 -26.80 -28.76 13.03
C HIS A 155 -27.12 -27.51 12.19
N TRP A 156 -26.53 -27.40 11.00
CA TRP A 156 -26.81 -26.32 10.06
C TRP A 156 -28.28 -26.31 9.62
N ASN A 157 -28.81 -27.45 9.18
CA ASN A 157 -30.19 -27.54 8.71
C ASN A 157 -31.21 -27.27 9.82
N LYS A 158 -30.88 -27.61 11.06
CA LYS A 158 -31.75 -27.38 12.22
C LYS A 158 -31.77 -25.92 12.65
N HIS A 159 -30.61 -25.25 12.71
CA HIS A 159 -30.49 -23.93 13.33
C HIS A 159 -30.20 -22.78 12.35
N TRP A 160 -29.65 -23.08 11.16
CA TRP A 160 -29.08 -22.09 10.24
C TRP A 160 -29.60 -22.18 8.81
N ARG A 161 -30.59 -23.04 8.52
CA ARG A 161 -31.14 -23.22 7.16
C ARG A 161 -31.64 -21.93 6.50
N ARG A 162 -32.12 -20.95 7.29
CA ARG A 162 -32.55 -19.64 6.78
C ARG A 162 -31.39 -18.80 6.22
N ALA A 163 -30.15 -19.10 6.63
CA ALA A 163 -28.95 -18.42 6.15
C ALA A 163 -28.39 -19.03 4.85
N GLY A 164 -28.87 -20.21 4.43
CA GLY A 164 -28.48 -20.82 3.17
C GLY A 164 -28.72 -22.32 3.12
N GLU A 165 -28.93 -22.83 1.91
CA GLU A 165 -29.06 -24.27 1.66
C GLU A 165 -27.69 -24.92 1.52
N TYR A 166 -27.50 -26.07 2.17
CA TYR A 166 -26.25 -26.81 2.12
C TYR A 166 -26.05 -27.45 0.74
N ALA A 167 -24.94 -27.10 0.08
CA ALA A 167 -24.63 -27.51 -1.29
C ALA A 167 -23.55 -28.63 -1.38
N GLY A 168 -23.34 -29.39 -0.29
CA GLY A 168 -22.34 -30.46 -0.25
C GLY A 168 -21.01 -30.08 0.41
N HIS A 169 -20.82 -28.80 0.74
CA HIS A 169 -19.71 -28.29 1.56
C HIS A 169 -20.12 -26.97 2.23
N PHE A 170 -19.29 -26.53 3.17
CA PHE A 170 -19.35 -25.21 3.79
C PHE A 170 -18.17 -24.36 3.33
N TYR A 171 -18.26 -23.05 3.54
CA TYR A 171 -17.19 -22.10 3.33
C TYR A 171 -16.73 -21.55 4.66
N ILE A 172 -15.41 -21.44 4.85
CA ILE A 172 -14.86 -20.73 6.01
C ILE A 172 -15.15 -19.23 5.85
N THR A 173 -15.77 -18.65 6.86
CA THR A 173 -16.14 -17.23 6.88
C THR A 173 -15.24 -16.44 7.82
N ASP A 174 -14.69 -17.11 8.82
CA ASP A 174 -13.64 -16.61 9.70
C ASP A 174 -12.75 -17.76 10.17
N ALA A 175 -11.44 -17.53 10.33
CA ALA A 175 -10.45 -18.55 10.65
C ALA A 175 -9.56 -18.10 11.82
N GLY A 176 -9.87 -18.62 13.01
CA GLY A 176 -9.09 -18.40 14.23
C GLY A 176 -7.89 -19.34 14.37
N HIS A 177 -7.46 -19.55 15.62
CA HIS A 177 -6.42 -20.52 15.97
C HIS A 177 -6.99 -21.95 15.96
N ASP A 178 -7.90 -22.24 16.89
CA ASP A 178 -8.46 -23.59 17.04
C ASP A 178 -9.85 -23.73 16.44
N TYR A 179 -10.49 -22.63 16.05
CA TYR A 179 -11.88 -22.60 15.59
C TYR A 179 -11.98 -21.89 14.24
N ALA A 180 -12.94 -22.34 13.44
CA ALA A 180 -13.35 -21.64 12.24
C ALA A 180 -14.86 -21.45 12.24
N SER A 181 -15.31 -20.28 11.78
CA SER A 181 -16.70 -20.04 11.46
C SER A 181 -16.97 -20.52 10.04
N TYR A 182 -18.11 -21.17 9.84
CA TYR A 182 -18.46 -21.76 8.55
C TYR A 182 -19.88 -21.40 8.14
N SER A 183 -20.12 -21.29 6.82
CA SER A 183 -21.45 -21.02 6.26
C SER A 183 -21.69 -21.82 5.00
N ALA A 184 -22.95 -22.19 4.72
CA ALA A 184 -23.31 -22.81 3.45
C ALA A 184 -23.18 -21.84 2.25
N VAL A 185 -23.09 -20.54 2.52
CA VAL A 185 -22.96 -19.48 1.51
C VAL A 185 -21.62 -18.79 1.65
N PRO A 186 -20.87 -18.54 0.55
CA PRO A 186 -19.62 -17.79 0.61
C PRO A 186 -19.81 -16.41 1.26
N GLY A 187 -19.06 -16.13 2.31
CA GLY A 187 -19.14 -14.87 3.06
C GLY A 187 -20.43 -14.67 3.86
N GLY A 188 -21.23 -15.72 4.05
CA GLY A 188 -22.37 -15.70 4.96
C GLY A 188 -21.94 -15.77 6.42
N ASP A 189 -22.90 -15.61 7.33
CA ASP A 189 -22.67 -15.87 8.76
C ASP A 189 -22.93 -17.34 9.10
N GLY A 190 -22.38 -17.80 10.21
CA GLY A 190 -22.63 -19.15 10.69
C GLY A 190 -21.94 -19.48 12.01
N PRO A 191 -22.14 -20.69 12.54
CA PRO A 191 -21.57 -21.09 13.81
C PRO A 191 -20.05 -21.33 13.68
N SER A 192 -19.36 -21.28 14.81
CA SER A 192 -17.94 -21.64 14.92
C SER A 192 -17.77 -23.08 15.38
N ILE A 193 -16.72 -23.75 14.88
CA ILE A 193 -16.39 -25.13 15.22
C ILE A 193 -14.88 -25.33 15.31
N PRO A 194 -14.37 -26.23 16.18
CA PRO A 194 -12.97 -26.57 16.17
C PRO A 194 -12.47 -27.04 14.79
N MET A 195 -11.34 -26.49 14.33
CA MET A 195 -10.76 -26.78 13.02
C MET A 195 -10.42 -28.26 12.83
N LYS A 196 -10.13 -29.00 13.92
CA LYS A 196 -9.90 -30.45 13.89
C LYS A 196 -11.07 -31.28 13.36
N TYR A 197 -12.29 -30.72 13.33
CA TYR A 197 -13.48 -31.37 12.79
C TYR A 197 -13.73 -31.06 11.31
N LEU A 198 -12.83 -30.29 10.70
CA LEU A 198 -12.92 -29.87 9.32
C LEU A 198 -11.80 -30.49 8.51
N LYS A 199 -12.08 -30.73 7.24
CA LYS A 199 -11.06 -30.92 6.22
C LYS A 199 -11.46 -30.18 4.95
N LEU A 200 -10.49 -29.90 4.10
CA LEU A 200 -10.78 -29.29 2.81
C LEU A 200 -11.76 -30.18 2.04
N ALA A 201 -12.80 -29.56 1.50
CA ALA A 201 -13.71 -30.23 0.60
C ALA A 201 -12.88 -30.75 -0.58
N PRO A 202 -13.16 -31.96 -1.10
CA PRO A 202 -12.50 -32.42 -2.30
C PRO A 202 -12.71 -31.37 -3.38
N ALA A 203 -11.60 -30.91 -3.98
CA ALA A 203 -11.67 -29.92 -5.04
C ALA A 203 -12.63 -30.44 -6.10
N THR A 204 -13.77 -29.77 -6.25
CA THR A 204 -14.72 -30.11 -7.31
C THR A 204 -13.95 -29.94 -8.60
N ALA A 205 -13.76 -31.02 -9.35
CA ALA A 205 -13.02 -30.97 -10.59
C ALA A 205 -13.61 -29.85 -11.45
N LEU A 206 -12.81 -28.81 -11.70
CA LEU A 206 -13.25 -27.67 -12.48
C LEU A 206 -13.64 -28.19 -13.86
N THR A 207 -14.94 -28.25 -14.14
CA THR A 207 -15.40 -28.64 -15.46
C THR A 207 -15.22 -27.45 -16.40
N ILE A 208 -14.13 -27.49 -17.17
CA ILE A 208 -13.88 -26.52 -18.22
C ILE A 208 -14.88 -26.76 -19.36
N LYS A 209 -15.54 -25.69 -19.81
CA LYS A 209 -16.54 -25.71 -20.87
C LYS A 209 -16.07 -24.84 -22.02
N ALA A 210 -16.31 -25.31 -23.25
CA ALA A 210 -16.07 -24.55 -24.46
C ALA A 210 -16.75 -23.16 -24.39
N GLY A 211 -16.08 -22.13 -24.92
CA GLY A 211 -16.56 -20.76 -25.02
C GLY A 211 -16.60 -19.98 -23.70
N LYS A 212 -16.18 -20.56 -22.57
CA LYS A 212 -16.18 -19.88 -21.27
C LYS A 212 -14.82 -19.27 -20.92
N PHE A 213 -14.87 -18.19 -20.16
CA PHE A 213 -13.70 -17.58 -19.52
C PHE A 213 -13.65 -17.98 -18.05
N TYR A 214 -12.44 -18.17 -17.55
CA TYR A 214 -12.15 -18.56 -16.17
C TYR A 214 -11.19 -17.54 -15.54
N LYS A 215 -11.03 -17.61 -14.22
CA LYS A 215 -10.01 -16.83 -13.50
C LYS A 215 -8.99 -17.75 -12.87
N THR A 216 -7.72 -17.41 -13.02
CA THR A 216 -6.63 -18.03 -12.26
C THR A 216 -6.66 -17.59 -10.80
N ARG A 217 -5.90 -18.28 -9.94
CA ARG A 217 -5.81 -17.98 -8.50
C ARG A 217 -5.35 -16.53 -8.22
N ASP A 218 -4.57 -15.94 -9.10
CA ASP A 218 -4.10 -14.55 -9.03
C ASP A 218 -5.07 -13.53 -9.68
N GLY A 219 -6.25 -13.97 -10.11
CA GLY A 219 -7.33 -13.11 -10.61
C GLY A 219 -7.27 -12.79 -12.11
N ARG A 220 -6.28 -13.27 -12.86
CA ARG A 220 -6.21 -13.08 -14.32
C ARG A 220 -7.32 -13.85 -15.03
N LYS A 221 -7.89 -13.25 -16.07
CA LYS A 221 -8.92 -13.86 -16.91
C LYS A 221 -8.27 -14.73 -17.98
N VAL A 222 -8.75 -15.96 -18.16
CA VAL A 222 -8.23 -16.92 -19.16
C VAL A 222 -9.39 -17.48 -19.98
N GLY A 223 -9.22 -17.54 -21.30
CA GLY A 223 -10.23 -18.03 -22.26
C GLY A 223 -10.46 -17.06 -23.44
N PRO A 224 -11.46 -17.32 -24.31
CA PRO A 224 -12.42 -18.41 -24.20
C PRO A 224 -11.74 -19.77 -24.39
N MET A 225 -12.23 -20.79 -23.68
CA MET A 225 -11.72 -22.17 -23.85
C MET A 225 -12.27 -22.76 -25.14
N GLU A 226 -11.41 -23.26 -26.01
CA GLU A 226 -11.84 -23.91 -27.25
C GLU A 226 -11.72 -25.42 -27.11
N TRP A 227 -12.74 -26.13 -27.56
CA TRP A 227 -12.66 -27.58 -27.70
C TRP A 227 -11.78 -27.89 -28.91
N ARG A 228 -10.65 -28.59 -28.72
CA ARG A 228 -9.84 -29.11 -29.83
C ARG A 228 -10.01 -30.62 -29.91
N SER A 229 -10.67 -31.07 -30.97
CA SER A 229 -10.98 -32.48 -31.25
C SER A 229 -9.74 -33.38 -31.28
N TYR A 230 -8.56 -32.85 -31.64
CA TYR A 230 -7.33 -33.63 -31.78
C TYR A 230 -6.67 -34.08 -30.47
N HIS A 231 -6.99 -33.45 -29.33
CA HIS A 231 -6.42 -33.83 -28.02
C HIS A 231 -7.45 -34.32 -27.01
N GLY A 232 -8.75 -34.33 -27.34
CA GLY A 232 -9.80 -34.72 -26.40
C GLY A 232 -9.88 -33.84 -25.13
N GLU A 233 -9.21 -32.69 -25.16
CA GLU A 233 -9.00 -31.80 -24.03
C GLU A 233 -9.33 -30.35 -24.41
N TYR A 234 -9.46 -29.50 -23.39
CA TYR A 234 -9.56 -28.05 -23.51
C TYR A 234 -8.18 -27.43 -23.24
N PRO A 235 -7.25 -27.42 -24.22
CA PRO A 235 -5.93 -26.88 -23.99
C PRO A 235 -6.01 -25.39 -23.69
N TRP A 236 -5.23 -24.95 -22.70
CA TRP A 236 -5.01 -23.54 -22.44
C TRP A 236 -4.32 -22.94 -23.67
N MET A 237 -4.95 -21.97 -24.35
CA MET A 237 -4.36 -21.30 -25.53
C MET A 237 -3.06 -20.51 -25.24
N GLY A 238 -2.46 -20.66 -24.06
CA GLY A 238 -1.20 -20.01 -23.67
C GLY A 238 0.06 -20.76 -24.10
N ASP A 239 -0.03 -22.00 -24.61
CA ASP A 239 1.17 -22.82 -24.86
C ASP A 239 1.69 -22.84 -26.31
N LEU A 240 0.96 -22.32 -27.30
CA LEU A 240 1.39 -22.45 -28.71
C LEU A 240 1.14 -21.15 -29.51
N ASP A 241 2.10 -20.22 -29.49
CA ASP A 241 2.31 -19.17 -30.53
C ASP A 241 2.04 -17.69 -30.21
N ARG A 242 2.11 -17.23 -28.96
CA ARG A 242 2.32 -15.79 -28.71
C ARG A 242 3.34 -15.54 -27.62
N TYR A 243 4.44 -14.92 -28.03
CA TYR A 243 5.28 -14.04 -27.21
C TYR A 243 4.48 -13.50 -26.02
N PHE A 244 4.76 -14.00 -24.82
CA PHE A 244 4.28 -13.42 -23.58
C PHE A 244 4.93 -12.04 -23.43
N GLU A 245 4.29 -11.00 -23.94
CA GLU A 245 4.39 -9.73 -23.24
C GLU A 245 3.76 -9.96 -21.87
N LEU A 246 4.55 -9.70 -20.81
CA LEU A 246 4.03 -9.56 -19.47
C LEU A 246 2.91 -8.51 -19.52
N VAL A 247 1.65 -8.95 -19.58
CA VAL A 247 0.52 -8.08 -19.29
C VAL A 247 0.61 -7.80 -17.81
N THR A 248 1.35 -6.74 -17.46
CA THR A 248 1.25 -6.10 -16.16
C THR A 248 -0.25 -5.88 -15.91
N PRO A 249 -0.80 -6.33 -14.77
CA PRO A 249 -2.20 -6.10 -14.48
C PRO A 249 -2.44 -4.60 -14.65
N SER A 250 -3.31 -4.24 -15.60
CA SER A 250 -3.63 -2.84 -15.87
C SER A 250 -4.02 -2.23 -14.54
N ALA A 251 -3.20 -1.29 -14.06
CA ALA A 251 -3.39 -0.68 -12.75
C ALA A 251 -4.84 -0.21 -12.66
N SER A 252 -5.60 -0.77 -11.70
CA SER A 252 -7.02 -0.48 -11.60
C SER A 252 -7.19 1.01 -11.35
N LYS A 253 -7.90 1.69 -12.26
CA LYS A 253 -8.12 3.13 -12.13
C LYS A 253 -9.02 3.39 -10.92
N PRO A 254 -8.65 4.32 -10.02
CA PRO A 254 -9.48 4.65 -8.88
C PRO A 254 -10.82 5.22 -9.35
N ALA A 255 -11.86 5.03 -8.52
CA ALA A 255 -13.23 5.42 -8.85
C ALA A 255 -13.94 6.04 -7.64
N ILE A 256 -14.94 6.89 -7.88
CA ILE A 256 -15.80 7.48 -6.87
C ILE A 256 -17.26 7.16 -7.16
N VAL A 257 -18.09 7.24 -6.13
CA VAL A 257 -19.56 7.18 -6.25
C VAL A 257 -20.13 8.58 -6.06
N CYS A 258 -21.01 8.99 -6.97
CA CYS A 258 -21.72 10.27 -6.92
C CYS A 258 -23.23 10.02 -6.87
N LEU A 259 -23.96 10.87 -6.15
CA LEU A 259 -25.41 10.96 -6.32
C LEU A 259 -25.70 11.57 -7.70
N ILE A 260 -26.71 11.08 -8.40
CA ILE A 260 -27.22 11.70 -9.63
C ILE A 260 -28.49 12.46 -9.28
N GLU A 261 -28.47 13.77 -9.48
CA GLU A 261 -29.61 14.65 -9.24
C GLU A 261 -29.87 15.47 -10.50
N ASN A 262 -31.09 15.40 -11.03
CA ASN A 262 -31.48 16.05 -12.30
C ASN A 262 -30.53 15.69 -13.48
N GLY A 263 -30.07 14.44 -13.52
CA GLY A 263 -29.14 13.93 -14.55
C GLY A 263 -27.70 14.43 -14.43
N GLN A 264 -27.35 15.16 -13.36
CA GLN A 264 -26.00 15.67 -13.11
C GLN A 264 -25.34 14.94 -11.93
N PRO A 265 -24.04 14.65 -11.99
CA PRO A 265 -23.31 14.09 -10.86
C PRO A 265 -23.10 15.13 -9.76
N LEU A 266 -23.49 14.78 -8.55
CA LEU A 266 -23.23 15.53 -7.33
C LEU A 266 -22.23 14.76 -6.45
N PRO A 267 -20.91 14.96 -6.66
CA PRO A 267 -19.89 14.36 -5.80
C PRO A 267 -19.93 14.96 -4.39
N SER A 268 -19.61 14.14 -3.38
CA SER A 268 -19.38 14.64 -2.01
C SER A 268 -18.25 15.68 -1.98
N VAL A 269 -18.29 16.63 -1.04
CA VAL A 269 -17.18 17.58 -0.77
C VAL A 269 -15.85 16.85 -0.54
N ARG A 270 -15.91 15.63 0.00
CA ARG A 270 -14.78 14.70 0.13
C ARG A 270 -15.22 13.32 -0.36
N PRO A 271 -15.11 13.03 -1.67
CA PRO A 271 -15.50 11.74 -2.22
C PRO A 271 -14.65 10.63 -1.64
N HIS A 272 -15.27 9.51 -1.26
CA HIS A 272 -14.52 8.30 -0.94
C HIS A 272 -13.99 7.71 -2.25
N VAL A 273 -12.67 7.57 -2.34
CA VAL A 273 -11.99 7.03 -3.53
C VAL A 273 -11.78 5.55 -3.35
N HIS A 274 -12.46 4.76 -4.18
CA HIS A 274 -12.28 3.33 -4.28
C HIS A 274 -11.07 2.99 -5.16
N SER A 275 -10.41 1.87 -4.87
CA SER A 275 -9.27 1.39 -5.63
C SER A 275 -9.61 0.89 -7.05
N SER A 276 -10.90 0.63 -7.33
CA SER A 276 -11.37 0.24 -8.66
C SER A 276 -12.85 0.56 -8.87
N ALA A 277 -13.28 0.59 -10.13
CA ALA A 277 -14.69 0.71 -10.52
C ALA A 277 -15.58 -0.36 -9.88
N ALA A 278 -15.10 -1.61 -9.80
CA ALA A 278 -15.88 -2.72 -9.22
C ALA A 278 -16.17 -2.52 -7.71
N PHE A 279 -15.26 -1.90 -6.97
CA PHE A 279 -15.52 -1.56 -5.57
C PHE A 279 -16.50 -0.40 -5.45
N ALA A 280 -16.41 0.60 -6.33
CA ALA A 280 -17.36 1.71 -6.39
C ALA A 280 -18.77 1.24 -6.81
N GLU A 281 -18.90 0.29 -7.72
CA GLU A 281 -20.20 -0.31 -8.11
C GLU A 281 -20.90 -0.98 -6.94
N ARG A 282 -20.16 -1.73 -6.11
CA ARG A 282 -20.72 -2.35 -4.89
C ARG A 282 -21.21 -1.30 -3.91
N GLU A 283 -20.44 -0.22 -3.76
CA GLU A 283 -20.81 0.88 -2.87
C GLU A 283 -22.03 1.64 -3.41
N ALA A 284 -22.09 1.93 -4.71
CA ALA A 284 -23.25 2.52 -5.37
C ALA A 284 -24.50 1.65 -5.17
N ALA A 285 -24.39 0.32 -5.32
CA ALA A 285 -25.48 -0.61 -5.06
C ALA A 285 -25.93 -0.62 -3.58
N ARG A 286 -24.98 -0.51 -2.64
CA ARG A 286 -25.27 -0.38 -1.21
C ARG A 286 -26.02 0.92 -0.90
N LEU A 287 -25.58 2.04 -1.49
CA LEU A 287 -26.19 3.35 -1.33
C LEU A 287 -27.59 3.42 -1.95
N ALA A 288 -27.79 2.87 -3.15
CA ALA A 288 -29.10 2.79 -3.79
C ALA A 288 -30.11 1.97 -2.96
N LYS A 289 -29.66 0.88 -2.31
CA LYS A 289 -30.50 0.11 -1.38
C LYS A 289 -30.88 0.91 -0.13
N LYS A 290 -29.94 1.71 0.39
CA LYS A 290 -30.13 2.54 1.58
C LYS A 290 -31.01 3.76 1.32
N HIS A 291 -30.86 4.37 0.15
CA HIS A 291 -31.54 5.60 -0.26
C HIS A 291 -32.45 5.31 -1.45
N LYS A 292 -33.62 4.71 -1.18
CA LYS A 292 -34.59 4.32 -2.21
C LYS A 292 -35.10 5.56 -2.96
N GLY A 293 -35.12 5.47 -4.29
CA GLY A 293 -35.53 6.58 -5.18
C GLY A 293 -34.38 7.51 -5.57
N SER A 294 -33.19 7.36 -4.98
CA SER A 294 -31.98 8.05 -5.41
C SER A 294 -31.20 7.21 -6.42
N GLU A 295 -30.55 7.88 -7.38
CA GLU A 295 -29.68 7.26 -8.38
C GLU A 295 -28.21 7.54 -8.05
N PHE A 296 -27.34 6.55 -8.21
CA PHE A 296 -25.91 6.69 -7.92
C PHE A 296 -25.09 6.26 -9.12
N GLY A 297 -24.17 7.13 -9.54
CA GLY A 297 -23.24 6.90 -10.65
C GLY A 297 -21.83 6.59 -10.18
N VAL A 298 -21.10 5.77 -10.94
CA VAL A 298 -19.69 5.45 -10.72
C VAL A 298 -18.83 6.19 -11.72
N TYR A 299 -17.84 6.95 -11.24
CA TYR A 299 -16.94 7.75 -12.07
C TYR A 299 -15.50 7.28 -11.87
N THR A 300 -14.79 7.01 -12.97
CA THR A 300 -13.40 6.53 -12.95
C THR A 300 -12.44 7.66 -13.29
N LEU A 301 -11.29 7.70 -12.60
CA LEU A 301 -10.25 8.67 -12.92
C LEU A 301 -9.57 8.31 -14.25
N VAL A 302 -9.79 9.13 -15.28
CA VAL A 302 -9.22 8.89 -16.62
C VAL A 302 -7.82 9.47 -16.76
N SER A 303 -7.64 10.72 -16.34
CA SER A 303 -6.35 11.43 -16.39
C SER A 303 -6.28 12.49 -15.29
N THR A 304 -5.06 12.86 -14.90
CA THR A 304 -4.79 14.00 -14.03
C THR A 304 -4.07 15.06 -14.85
N LYS A 305 -4.55 16.31 -14.78
CA LYS A 305 -3.82 17.46 -15.30
C LYS A 305 -3.32 18.25 -14.11
N ARG A 306 -2.04 18.60 -14.14
CA ARG A 306 -1.41 19.48 -13.17
C ARG A 306 -0.59 20.48 -13.94
N GLU A 307 -0.88 21.74 -13.73
CA GLU A 307 0.01 22.81 -14.11
C GLU A 307 0.92 23.06 -12.91
N GLU A 308 2.23 23.02 -13.13
CA GLU A 308 3.17 23.37 -12.08
C GLU A 308 3.01 24.84 -11.74
N LYS A 309 3.09 25.15 -10.45
CA LYS A 309 3.17 26.54 -10.03
C LYS A 309 4.43 27.13 -10.68
N PRO A 310 4.37 28.32 -11.30
CA PRO A 310 5.55 28.93 -11.87
C PRO A 310 6.67 29.00 -10.83
N ALA A 311 7.87 28.57 -11.20
CA ALA A 311 9.05 28.73 -10.37
C ALA A 311 9.49 30.19 -10.47
N TYR A 312 9.38 30.91 -9.37
CA TYR A 312 9.84 32.28 -9.28
C TYR A 312 11.30 32.29 -8.81
N ALA A 313 12.18 32.98 -9.54
CA ALA A 313 13.59 33.09 -9.20
C ALA A 313 13.81 33.83 -7.87
N HIS A 314 12.87 34.69 -7.50
CA HIS A 314 12.94 35.48 -6.28
C HIS A 314 11.61 35.49 -5.52
N GLU A 315 11.70 35.57 -4.20
CA GLU A 315 10.53 35.61 -3.32
C GLU A 315 9.57 36.77 -3.64
N TRP A 316 10.09 37.92 -4.05
CA TRP A 316 9.28 39.08 -4.42
C TRP A 316 8.39 38.82 -5.64
N GLN A 317 8.85 38.00 -6.60
CA GLN A 317 8.06 37.61 -7.78
C GLN A 317 6.90 36.69 -7.39
N ARG A 318 7.14 35.75 -6.46
CA ARG A 318 6.09 34.89 -5.90
C ARG A 318 5.02 35.72 -5.19
N LEU A 319 5.43 36.65 -4.35
CA LEU A 319 4.52 37.55 -3.63
C LEU A 319 3.73 38.46 -4.58
N ALA A 320 4.38 38.93 -5.66
CA ALA A 320 3.72 39.73 -6.67
C ALA A 320 2.63 38.92 -7.39
N ALA A 321 2.92 37.69 -7.82
CA ALA A 321 1.97 36.81 -8.49
C ALA A 321 0.81 36.34 -7.57
N GLU A 322 1.05 36.23 -6.26
CA GLU A 322 0.00 35.98 -5.25
C GLU A 322 -0.89 37.21 -4.98
N GLY A 323 -0.65 38.34 -5.66
CA GLY A 323 -1.40 39.60 -5.46
C GLY A 323 -0.97 40.40 -4.23
N LYS A 324 0.07 39.98 -3.51
CA LYS A 324 0.58 40.62 -2.29
C LYS A 324 1.56 41.74 -2.61
N ARG A 325 1.07 42.77 -3.30
CA ARG A 325 1.90 43.85 -3.87
C ARG A 325 2.83 44.53 -2.87
N ILE A 326 2.34 44.84 -1.67
CA ILE A 326 3.14 45.55 -0.64
C ILE A 326 4.28 44.66 -0.13
N GLU A 327 4.01 43.38 0.09
CA GLU A 327 5.01 42.41 0.55
C GLU A 327 6.05 42.14 -0.54
N ALA A 328 5.63 42.04 -1.80
CA ALA A 328 6.52 41.92 -2.95
C ALA A 328 7.50 43.10 -3.05
N ILE A 329 7.02 44.34 -2.88
CA ILE A 329 7.86 45.54 -2.92
C ILE A 329 8.89 45.52 -1.78
N LYS A 330 8.51 45.06 -0.58
CA LYS A 330 9.44 44.92 0.56
C LYS A 330 10.51 43.87 0.25
N ALA A 331 10.10 42.68 -0.15
CA ALA A 331 11.02 41.59 -0.51
C ALA A 331 11.96 41.96 -1.67
N TYR A 332 11.50 42.76 -2.65
CA TYR A 332 12.33 43.26 -3.74
C TYR A 332 13.44 44.18 -3.24
N ARG A 333 13.12 45.10 -2.32
CA ARG A 333 14.10 46.01 -1.70
C ARG A 333 15.11 45.22 -0.86
N ASP A 334 14.64 44.26 -0.07
CA ASP A 334 15.47 43.43 0.80
C ASP A 334 16.42 42.53 -0.01
N ALA A 335 15.99 42.06 -1.18
CA ALA A 335 16.82 41.32 -2.13
C ALA A 335 17.88 42.19 -2.84
N GLY A 336 18.07 43.45 -2.43
CA GLY A 336 19.04 44.37 -3.02
C GLY A 336 18.54 45.08 -4.28
N GLY A 337 17.24 45.05 -4.56
CA GLY A 337 16.58 45.87 -5.58
C GLY A 337 16.70 47.35 -5.21
N LYS A 338 17.82 47.97 -5.57
CA LYS A 338 18.11 49.37 -5.23
C LYS A 338 17.13 50.29 -5.96
N ARG A 339 16.67 51.34 -5.25
CA ARG A 339 16.29 52.61 -5.87
C ARG A 339 17.47 53.01 -6.76
N GLN A 340 17.32 53.02 -8.08
CA GLN A 340 18.23 53.82 -8.89
C GLN A 340 17.96 55.28 -8.53
N THR A 341 18.75 55.82 -7.61
CA THR A 341 18.83 57.26 -7.40
C THR A 341 19.38 57.85 -8.68
N PHE A 342 18.53 58.54 -9.43
CA PHE A 342 18.96 59.40 -10.51
C PHE A 342 19.79 60.53 -9.90
N VAL A 343 21.08 60.55 -10.19
CA VAL A 343 21.81 61.82 -10.21
C VAL A 343 21.39 62.49 -11.51
N SER A 344 20.58 63.54 -11.41
CA SER A 344 20.34 64.45 -12.51
C SER A 344 21.68 65.02 -12.96
N SER A 345 22.26 64.49 -14.04
CA SER A 345 23.31 65.20 -14.77
C SER A 345 22.65 66.24 -15.67
N GLU A 346 22.17 67.34 -15.08
CA GLU A 346 22.28 68.61 -15.77
C GLU A 346 23.78 68.89 -15.85
N TYR A 347 24.38 68.52 -16.98
CA TYR A 347 25.55 69.13 -17.64
C TYR A 347 26.12 68.06 -18.57
N GLY A 348 25.86 68.27 -19.86
CA GLY A 348 26.17 67.30 -20.90
C GLY A 348 27.66 67.12 -21.10
N TYR A 349 28.05 65.86 -21.31
CA TYR A 349 29.09 65.51 -22.26
C TYR A 349 28.73 64.17 -22.91
N ARG A 350 28.76 64.17 -24.25
CA ARG A 350 28.68 62.98 -25.10
C ARG A 350 29.96 62.16 -24.92
N THR A 351 29.84 60.93 -24.48
CA THR A 351 30.78 59.87 -24.87
C THR A 351 30.02 58.57 -25.06
N GLY A 352 30.18 57.99 -26.25
CA GLY A 352 29.46 56.80 -26.68
C GLY A 352 29.88 55.58 -25.88
N TYR A 353 28.89 54.90 -25.30
CA TYR A 353 28.91 53.49 -24.98
C TYR A 353 27.46 52.98 -25.06
N GLU A 354 27.31 51.86 -25.77
CA GLU A 354 26.15 50.99 -25.97
C GLU A 354 24.84 51.40 -25.27
N GLU A 355 23.81 51.68 -26.09
CA GLU A 355 22.41 51.82 -25.65
C GLU A 355 21.91 50.51 -25.02
N ARG A 356 22.20 50.30 -23.74
CA ARG A 356 21.35 49.49 -22.88
C ARG A 356 20.14 50.34 -22.57
N PHE A 357 18.98 50.00 -23.13
CA PHE A 357 17.69 50.56 -22.71
C PHE A 357 17.46 50.20 -21.23
N VAL A 358 17.95 51.03 -20.32
CA VAL A 358 17.58 50.99 -18.91
C VAL A 358 16.18 51.60 -18.85
N ILE A 359 15.15 50.76 -18.80
CA ILE A 359 13.81 51.21 -18.44
C ILE A 359 13.93 51.74 -17.01
N GLY A 360 13.97 53.07 -16.89
CA GLY A 360 14.14 53.79 -15.63
C GLY A 360 12.90 53.64 -14.76
N LEU A 361 12.78 52.51 -14.07
CA LEU A 361 11.75 52.26 -13.07
C LEU A 361 12.12 53.11 -11.84
N LYS A 362 11.39 54.21 -11.63
CA LYS A 362 11.71 55.22 -10.62
C LYS A 362 11.57 54.67 -9.21
N GLU A 363 10.68 53.71 -9.00
CA GLU A 363 10.44 53.09 -7.71
C GLU A 363 10.39 51.56 -7.76
N ALA A 364 10.68 50.91 -6.63
CA ALA A 364 10.50 49.47 -6.46
C ALA A 364 9.08 48.98 -6.80
N LYS A 365 8.08 49.87 -6.67
CA LYS A 365 6.71 49.62 -7.10
C LYS A 365 6.63 49.42 -8.61
N ASP A 366 7.27 50.30 -9.39
CA ASP A 366 7.26 50.26 -10.85
C ASP A 366 7.92 48.98 -11.35
N ALA A 367 8.99 48.51 -10.69
CA ALA A 367 9.65 47.26 -11.04
C ALA A 367 8.77 46.02 -10.83
N VAL A 368 8.01 45.99 -9.73
CA VAL A 368 7.05 44.91 -9.46
C VAL A 368 5.87 44.98 -10.44
N GLU A 369 5.37 46.17 -10.74
CA GLU A 369 4.26 46.36 -11.70
C GLU A 369 4.67 46.04 -13.15
N TYR A 370 5.88 46.43 -13.57
CA TYR A 370 6.43 46.07 -14.87
C TYR A 370 6.61 44.55 -15.00
N TRP A 371 7.19 43.90 -13.99
CA TRP A 371 7.32 42.45 -13.99
C TRP A 371 5.95 41.77 -14.11
N LEU A 372 4.95 42.19 -13.33
CA LEU A 372 3.58 41.67 -13.42
C LEU A 372 2.95 41.86 -14.81
N ALA A 373 3.23 42.98 -15.48
CA ALA A 373 2.72 43.24 -16.83
C ALA A 373 3.39 42.40 -17.93
N THR A 374 4.62 41.92 -17.69
CA THR A 374 5.40 41.11 -18.66
C THR A 374 5.40 39.60 -18.37
N ALA A 375 4.92 39.18 -17.19
CA ALA A 375 4.93 37.78 -16.74
C ALA A 375 3.61 37.03 -17.03
N ALA A 376 2.59 37.72 -17.57
CA ALA A 376 1.36 37.15 -18.12
C ALA A 376 1.53 36.84 -19.61
#